data_AF-A0A955Y0R3-F1
#
_entry.id   AF-A0A955Y0R3-F1
#
_cell.length_a   1.000
_cell.length_b   1.000
_cell.length_c   1.000
_cell.angle_alpha   90.00
_cell.angle_beta   90.00
_cell.angle_gamma   90.00
#
_symmetry.space_group_name_H-M   'P 1'
#
loop_
_entity.id
_entity.type
_entity.pdbx_description
1 polymer ?
#
loop_
_entity_poly.entity_id
_entity_poly.type
_entity_poly.pdbx_seq_one_letter_code
_entity_poly.pdbx_strand_id
1 'polypeptide(L)' 'MKIVCAYSGGLDTSCMIPWLKEHYDAEIITYTGDLGQG' A
#
# COMPACT_ATOMS: atom_id res chain seq x y z
N MET A 1 -11.97 7.00 -6.92
CA MET A 1 -12.08 6.25 -5.63
C MET A 1 -10.75 6.38 -4.90
N LYS A 2 -10.73 6.46 -3.57
CA LYS A 2 -9.48 6.51 -2.78
C LYS A 2 -9.37 5.28 -1.90
N ILE A 3 -8.20 4.64 -1.87
CA ILE A 3 -7.93 3.46 -1.05
C ILE A 3 -6.71 3.75 -0.18
N VAL A 4 -6.86 3.56 1.13
CA VAL A 4 -5.73 3.65 2.08
C VAL A 4 -5.21 2.24 2.33
N CYS A 5 -3.91 2.03 2.09
CA CYS A 5 -3.26 0.73 2.27
C CYS A 5 -2.20 0.80 3.36
N ALA A 6 -2.23 -0.15 4.29
CA ALA A 6 -1.10 -0.40 5.16
C ALA A 6 0.08 -0.93 4.32
N TYR A 7 1.20 -0.21 4.34
CA TYR A 7 2.39 -0.51 3.57
C TYR A 7 3.53 -0.82 4.53
N SER A 8 4.06 -2.03 4.47
CA SER A 8 5.14 -2.48 5.38
C SER A 8 6.54 -2.23 4.82
N GLY A 9 6.65 -1.90 3.54
CA GLY A 9 7.92 -1.91 2.81
C GLY A 9 8.34 -3.29 2.31
N GLY A 10 7.63 -4.36 2.69
CA GLY A 10 7.86 -5.72 2.20
C GLY A 10 7.49 -5.90 0.72
N LEU A 11 8.02 -6.96 0.11
CA LEU A 11 7.78 -7.34 -1.29
C LEU A 11 6.28 -7.45 -1.58
N ASP A 12 5.53 -8.16 -0.73
CA ASP A 12 4.10 -8.39 -0.92
C ASP A 12 3.33 -7.08 -0.98
N THR A 13 3.58 -6.16 -0.03
CA THR A 13 2.93 -4.85 -0.01
C THR A 13 3.38 -3.97 -1.18
N SER A 14 4.60 -4.15 -1.68
CA SER A 14 5.12 -3.41 -2.83
C SER A 14 4.50 -3.87 -4.15
N CYS A 15 4.30 -5.17 -4.32
CA CYS A 15 3.66 -5.74 -5.52
C CYS A 15 2.13 -5.50 -5.54
N MET A 16 1.48 -5.45 -4.38
CA MET A 16 0.03 -5.23 -4.28
C MET A 16 -0.40 -3.82 -4.73
N ILE A 17 0.39 -2.78 -4.45
CA ILE A 17 0.05 -1.38 -4.75
C ILE A 17 -0.21 -1.12 -6.25
N PRO A 18 0.70 -1.47 -7.19
CA PRO A 18 0.44 -1.25 -8.61
C PRO A 18 -0.75 -2.07 -9.12
N TRP A 19 -0.92 -3.30 -8.62
CA TRP A 19 -2.06 -4.15 -8.97
C TRP A 19 -3.39 -3.49 -8.58
N LEU A 20 -3.50 -2.95 -7.35
CA LEU A 20 -4.69 -2.24 -6.89
C LEU A 20 -4.97 -0.97 -7.71
N LYS A 21 -3.91 -0.23 -8.08
CA LYS A 21 -4.05 0.97 -8.92
C LYS A 21 -4.62 0.63 -10.29
N GLU A 22 -4.17 -0.45 -10.92
CA GLU A 22 -4.63 -0.90 -12.24
C GLU A 22 -6.05 -1.48 -12.22
N HIS A 23 -6.39 -2.27 -11.20
CA HIS A 23 -7.66 -3.00 -11.15
C HIS A 23 -8.84 -2.13 -10.71
N TYR A 24 -8.57 -1.06 -9.96
CA TYR A 24 -9.62 -0.26 -9.35
C TYR A 24 -9.65 1.21 -9.80
N ASP A 25 -8.75 1.61 -10.71
CA ASP A 25 -8.56 3.02 -11.14
C ASP A 25 -8.64 3.99 -9.95
N ALA A 26 -7.89 3.65 -8.91
CA ALA A 26 -7.98 4.28 -7.60
C ALA A 26 -6.70 5.03 -7.25
N GLU A 27 -6.89 6.15 -6.53
CA GLU A 27 -5.80 6.86 -5.88
C GLU A 27 -5.41 6.07 -4.62
N ILE A 28 -4.21 5.51 -4.61
CA ILE A 28 -3.70 4.70 -3.50
C ILE A 28 -2.88 5.58 -2.57
N ILE A 29 -3.26 5.61 -1.29
CA ILE A 29 -2.55 6.32 -0.22
C ILE A 29 -1.93 5.26 0.70
N THR A 30 -0.61 5.24 0.81
CA THR A 30 0.09 4.29 1.69
C THR A 30 0.27 4.87 3.09
N TYR A 31 0.15 4.00 4.09
CA TYR A 31 0.47 4.30 5.48
C TYR A 31 1.42 3.26 6.05
N THR A 32 2.52 3.71 6.62
CA THR A 32 3.46 2.89 7.39
C THR A 32 3.51 3.46 8.80
N GLY A 33 3.11 2.66 9.78
CA GLY A 33 3.25 3.00 11.19
C GLY A 33 4.54 2.41 11.75
N ASP A 34 5.33 3.22 12.42
CA ASP A 34 6.48 2.73 13.19
C ASP A 34 6.00 2.28 14.57
N LEU A 35 6.22 0.99 14.88
CA LEU A 35 5.87 0.35 16.15
C LEU A 35 7.10 -0.28 16.82
N GLY A 36 8.32 0.11 16.43
CA GLY A 36 9.55 -0.53 16.88
C GLY A 36 9.99 -1.68 16.00
N GLN A 37 9.85 -1.55 14.67
CA GLN A 37 10.25 -2.56 13.69
C GLN A 37 11.78 -2.68 13.49
N GLY A 38 12.56 -2.04 14.37
CA GLY A 38 14.03 -2.09 14.41
C GLY A 38 14.56 -3.25 15.24
#